data_AF-A0A7L4QYR9-F1
#
_entry.id   AF-A0A7L4QYR9-F1
#
_cell.length_a   1.000
_cell.length_b   1.000
_cell.length_c   1.000
_cell.angle_alpha   90.00
_cell.angle_beta   90.00
_cell.angle_gamma   90.00
#
_symmetry.space_group_name_H-M   'P 1'
#
loop_
_entity.id
_entity.type
_entity.pdbx_description
1 polymer ?
#
loop_
_entity_poly.entity_id
_entity_poly.type
_entity_poly.pdbx_seq_one_letter_code
_entity_poly.pdbx_strand_id
1 'polypeptide(L)' 'MRDPKVDKVIVHMGVGESGQHLVDAEGILEAITGQTVIRSYAKRTLPAFSIKKHEP' A
#
# COMPACT_ATOMS: atom_id res chain seq x y z
N MET A 1 -32.44 -12.08 -12.73
CA MET A 1 -31.27 -11.19 -12.64
C MET A 1 -30.75 -11.30 -11.21
N ARG A 2 -29.45 -11.53 -10.97
CA ARG A 2 -28.91 -11.58 -9.61
C ARG A 2 -28.63 -10.15 -9.15
N ASP A 3 -28.95 -9.83 -7.90
CA ASP A 3 -28.60 -8.54 -7.30
C ASP A 3 -27.07 -8.35 -7.30
N PRO A 4 -26.57 -7.19 -7.74
CA PRO A 4 -25.15 -6.89 -7.70
C PRO A 4 -24.65 -6.85 -6.26
N LYS A 5 -23.49 -7.45 -6.01
CA LYS A 5 -22.79 -7.45 -4.72
C LYS A 5 -21.35 -7.00 -4.93
N VAL A 6 -20.76 -6.41 -3.89
CA VAL A 6 -19.33 -6.11 -3.86
C VAL A 6 -18.58 -7.40 -3.62
N ASP A 7 -17.73 -7.79 -4.57
CA ASP A 7 -16.93 -9.01 -4.49
C ASP A 7 -15.70 -8.83 -3.58
N LYS A 8 -15.00 -7.69 -3.74
CA LYS A 8 -13.79 -7.38 -2.97
C LYS A 8 -13.59 -5.87 -2.82
N VAL A 9 -13.07 -5.47 -1.66
CA VAL A 9 -12.55 -4.12 -1.41
C VAL A 9 -11.05 -4.23 -1.17
N ILE A 10 -10.27 -3.36 -1.81
CA ILE A 10 -8.81 -3.26 -1.61
C ILE A 10 -8.53 -1.90 -1.00
N VAL A 11 -7.86 -1.89 0.15
CA VAL A 11 -7.36 -0.68 0.79
C VAL A 11 -5.87 -0.58 0.49
N HIS A 12 -5.44 0.51 -0.11
CA HIS A 12 -4.06 0.74 -0.53
C HIS A 12 -3.60 2.12 -0.07
N MET A 13 -2.38 2.19 0.48
CA MET A 13 -1.75 3.45 0.90
C MET A 13 -0.38 3.58 0.23
N GLY A 14 -0.21 4.63 -0.58
CA GLY A 14 1.08 4.94 -1.21
C GLY A 14 1.80 6.02 -0.41
N VAL A 15 2.81 5.63 0.37
CA VAL A 15 3.59 6.55 1.20
C VAL A 15 4.63 7.32 0.36
N GLY A 16 5.20 6.68 -0.66
CA GLY A 16 6.19 7.30 -1.55
C GLY A 16 7.60 7.42 -0.96
N GLU A 17 7.80 6.91 0.26
CA GLU A 17 9.06 6.93 0.99
C GLU A 17 9.22 5.62 1.76
N SER A 18 10.45 5.10 1.79
CA SER A 18 10.85 4.05 2.71
C SER A 18 11.12 4.60 4.12
N GLY A 19 10.95 3.76 5.15
CA GLY A 19 11.35 4.07 6.53
C GLY A 19 10.18 4.07 7.51
N GLN A 20 10.24 4.92 8.54
CA GLN A 20 9.27 4.93 9.63
C GLN A 20 7.85 5.24 9.15
N HIS A 21 7.69 6.17 8.20
CA HIS A 21 6.38 6.50 7.64
C HIS A 21 5.70 5.30 6.96
N LEU A 22 6.48 4.39 6.35
CA LEU A 22 5.94 3.16 5.78
C LEU A 22 5.45 2.21 6.87
N VAL A 23 6.20 2.08 7.96
CA VAL A 23 5.83 1.24 9.10
C VAL A 23 4.57 1.78 9.80
N ASP A 24 4.46 3.11 9.93
CA ASP A 24 3.27 3.74 10.52
C ASP A 24 2.04 3.54 9.63
N ALA A 25 2.20 3.68 8.31
CA ALA A 25 1.15 3.40 7.34
C ALA A 25 0.68 1.94 7.38
N GLU A 26 1.60 0.99 7.55
CA GLU A 26 1.28 -0.42 7.77
C GLU A 26 0.44 -0.61 9.02
N GLY A 27 0.84 -0.02 10.16
CA GLY A 27 0.08 -0.10 11.40
C GLY A 27 -1.34 0.48 11.29
N ILE A 28 -1.51 1.59 10.56
CA ILE A 28 -2.83 2.17 10.28
C ILE A 28 -3.68 1.22 9.44
N LEU A 29 -3.11 0.63 8.38
CA LEU A 29 -3.83 -0.32 7.52
C LEU A 29 -4.22 -1.59 8.28
N GLU A 30 -3.35 -2.13 9.13
CA GLU A 30 -3.67 -3.27 10.00
C GLU A 30 -4.78 -2.92 10.99
N ALA A 31 -4.73 -1.75 11.62
CA ALA A 31 -5.74 -1.30 12.57
C ALA A 31 -7.13 -1.11 11.91
N ILE A 32 -7.16 -0.62 10.66
CA ILE A 32 -8.41 -0.40 9.92
C ILE A 32 -8.98 -1.72 9.37
N THR A 33 -8.13 -2.57 8.80
CA THR A 33 -8.57 -3.78 8.06
C THR A 33 -8.61 -5.04 8.91
N GLY A 34 -7.91 -5.08 10.04
CA GLY A 34 -7.73 -6.25 10.89
C GLY A 34 -7.00 -7.41 10.21
N GLN A 35 -6.30 -7.14 9.10
CA GLN A 35 -5.64 -8.14 8.26
C GLN A 35 -4.15 -7.82 8.12
N THR A 36 -3.35 -8.84 7.81
CA THR A 36 -1.93 -8.68 7.53
C THR A 36 -1.73 -7.87 6.25
N VAL A 37 -0.94 -6.81 6.34
CA VAL A 37 -0.64 -5.93 5.21
C VAL A 37 0.42 -6.51 4.28
N ILE A 38 0.37 -6.11 3.01
CA ILE A 38 1.36 -6.47 1.99
C ILE A 38 2.09 -5.23 1.50
N ARG A 39 3.41 -5.34 1.33
CA ARG A 39 4.26 -4.27 0.76
C ARG A 39 4.25 -4.32 -0.76
N SER A 40 4.19 -3.14 -1.38
CA SER A 40 4.28 -2.98 -2.83
C SER A 40 5.59 -2.32 -3.19
N TYR A 41 6.40 -2.98 -4.02
CA TYR A 41 7.72 -2.47 -4.39
C TYR A 41 7.68 -1.59 -5.64
N ALA A 42 8.50 -0.54 -5.64
CA ALA A 42 8.66 0.37 -6.76
C ALA A 42 9.20 -0.36 -8.00
N LYS A 43 8.42 -0.37 -9.08
CA LYS A 43 8.77 -1.05 -10.34
C LYS A 43 9.91 -0.36 -11.11
N ARG A 44 10.09 0.94 -10.93
CA ARG A 44 11.05 1.80 -11.65
C ARG A 44 11.62 2.87 -10.72
N THR A 45 12.84 3.31 -10.99
CA THR A 45 13.42 4.49 -10.35
C THR A 45 12.75 5.75 -10.90
N LEU A 46 12.30 6.63 -10.01
CA LEU A 46 11.65 7.91 -10.32
C LEU A 46 12.38 9.05 -9.60
N PRO A 47 13.34 9.73 -10.27
CA PRO A 47 14.15 10.78 -9.64
C PRO A 47 13.32 11.96 -9.09
N ALA A 48 12.19 12.28 -9.72
CA ALA A 48 11.30 13.36 -9.28
C ALA A 48 10.68 13.12 -7.89
N PHE A 49 10.58 11.85 -7.48
CA PHE A 49 10.05 11.44 -6.18
C PHE A 49 11.13 10.84 -5.27
N SER A 50 12.40 10.90 -5.68
CA SER A 50 13.51 10.28 -4.96
C SER A 50 13.38 8.75 -4.73
N ILE A 51 12.50 8.06 -5.49
CA ILE A 51 12.23 6.62 -5.34
C ILE A 51 13.20 5.79 -6.19
N LYS A 52 13.80 4.75 -5.61
CA LYS A 52 14.63 3.78 -6.33
C LYS A 52 13.83 2.53 -6.73
N LYS A 53 14.28 1.86 -7.79
CA LYS A 53 13.71 0.56 -8.18
C LYS A 53 13.88 -0.47 -7.06
N HIS A 54 12.81 -1.22 -6.76
CA HIS A 54 12.68 -2.19 -5.66
C HIS A 54 12.68 -1.58 -4.25
N GLU A 55 12.54 -0.28 -4.13
CA GLU A 55 12.24 0.36 -2.86
C GLU A 55 10.81 -0.01 -2.42
N PRO A 56 10.60 -0.42 -1.15
CA PRO A 56 9.27 -0.73 -0.61
C PRO A 56 8.41 0.51 -0.41
#